data_AF-A0A317JJD1-F1
#
_entry.id   AF-A0A317JJD1-F1
#
_cell.length_a   1.000
_cell.length_b   1.000
_cell.length_c   1.000
_cell.angle_alpha   90.00
_cell.angle_beta   90.00
_cell.angle_gamma   90.00
#
_symmetry.space_group_name_H-M   'P 1'
#
loop_
_entity.id
_entity.type
_entity.pdbx_description
1 polymer ?
#
loop_
_entity_poly.entity_id
_entity_poly.type
_entity_poly.pdbx_seq_one_letter_code
_entity_poly.pdbx_strand_id
1 'polypeptide(L)'
;MAGARAAPPETGSREIEEHKPLKLSTAINEKESPVTTITDVVTSMREYDERLECRFAKHAGELFAPQDGSMQEKLRESITNKTPVEVHYNQDTSQITNVLRAPATSGSGKPGAGGSPTKSPP
;
A
#
# COMPACT_ATOMS: atom_id res chain seq x y z
N MET A 1 -70.95 54.58 10.83
CA MET A 1 -69.65 54.73 10.16
C MET A 1 -68.89 53.43 10.41
N ALA A 2 -68.60 52.66 9.37
CA ALA A 2 -67.90 51.38 9.43
C ALA A 2 -66.53 51.51 8.75
N GLY A 3 -65.52 50.85 9.31
CA GLY A 3 -64.19 50.62 8.72
C GLY A 3 -63.45 49.66 9.64
N ALA A 4 -63.60 48.35 9.44
CA ALA A 4 -62.79 47.49 8.56
C ALA A 4 -61.44 47.12 9.21
N ARG A 5 -61.33 45.96 9.88
CA ARG A 5 -61.05 44.59 9.39
C ARG A 5 -59.58 44.34 9.05
N ALA A 6 -59.11 43.23 9.63
CA ALA A 6 -58.20 42.23 9.07
C ALA A 6 -56.70 42.33 9.42
N ALA A 7 -56.29 41.50 10.39
CA ALA A 7 -55.14 40.64 10.18
C ALA A 7 -55.56 39.51 9.22
N PRO A 8 -54.77 39.25 8.17
CA PRO A 8 -54.52 37.88 7.78
C PRO A 8 -53.02 37.60 7.50
N PRO A 9 -52.67 36.31 7.44
CA PRO A 9 -51.36 35.77 7.78
C PRO A 9 -50.33 35.96 6.67
N GLU A 10 -49.06 35.91 7.08
CA GLU A 10 -47.95 35.62 6.17
C GLU A 10 -48.28 34.35 5.39
N THR A 11 -48.60 34.58 4.13
CA THR A 11 -48.74 33.60 3.06
C THR A 11 -47.38 32.91 2.99
N GLY A 12 -47.28 31.64 3.36
CA GLY A 12 -47.52 30.56 2.41
C GLY A 12 -46.19 29.92 2.00
N SER A 13 -46.20 28.59 2.03
CA SER A 13 -45.40 27.76 1.12
C SER A 13 -43.90 27.69 1.40
N ARG A 14 -43.47 26.68 2.16
CA ARG A 14 -43.09 25.37 1.58
C ARG A 14 -42.33 24.53 2.61
N GLU A 15 -42.69 23.26 2.61
CA GLU A 15 -42.00 22.16 3.23
C GLU A 15 -40.49 22.27 2.96
N ILE A 16 -39.69 22.38 4.02
CA ILE A 16 -38.23 22.25 3.90
C ILE A 16 -37.97 20.75 3.93
N GLU A 17 -37.99 20.16 2.74
CA GLU A 17 -37.51 18.81 2.48
C GLU A 17 -36.11 18.65 3.10
N GLU A 18 -35.94 17.58 3.85
CA GLU A 18 -34.72 17.15 4.52
C GLU A 18 -33.63 16.85 3.47
N HIS A 19 -32.98 17.88 2.93
CA HIS A 19 -31.83 17.69 2.06
C HIS A 19 -30.60 17.40 2.92
N LYS A 20 -30.30 16.10 3.03
CA LYS A 20 -29.00 15.55 3.39
C LYS A 20 -27.87 16.49 2.96
N PRO A 21 -26.93 16.86 3.84
CA PRO A 21 -25.66 17.42 3.40
C PRO A 21 -24.90 16.31 2.68
N LEU A 22 -25.10 16.19 1.36
CA LEU A 22 -24.22 15.42 0.49
C LEU A 22 -22.88 16.14 0.53
N LYS A 23 -22.01 15.61 1.40
CA LYS A 23 -20.58 15.86 1.43
C LYS A 23 -20.06 15.82 -0.01
N LEU A 24 -19.87 16.98 -0.61
CA LEU A 24 -19.02 17.13 -1.79
C LEU A 24 -17.60 16.97 -1.27
N SER A 25 -17.24 15.71 -1.07
CA SER A 25 -15.88 15.24 -0.91
C SER A 25 -15.09 15.85 -2.04
N THR A 26 -14.24 16.83 -1.71
CA THR A 26 -13.16 17.30 -2.55
C THR A 26 -12.47 16.05 -3.10
N ALA A 27 -12.70 15.77 -4.38
CA ALA A 27 -12.04 14.69 -5.07
C ALA A 27 -10.55 14.99 -5.01
N ILE A 28 -9.87 14.35 -4.06
CA ILE A 28 -8.43 14.37 -3.96
C ILE A 28 -7.99 13.61 -5.20
N ASN A 29 -7.62 14.35 -6.24
CA ASN A 29 -6.90 13.78 -7.37
C ASN A 29 -5.46 13.57 -6.90
N GLU A 30 -5.28 12.63 -5.96
CA GLU A 30 -3.98 12.05 -5.70
C GLU A 30 -3.65 11.32 -7.00
N LYS A 31 -2.80 11.93 -7.83
CA LYS A 31 -2.05 11.17 -8.82
C LYS A 31 -1.17 10.22 -8.00
N GLU A 32 -1.75 9.11 -7.53
CA GLU A 32 -1.02 8.00 -6.97
C GLU A 32 -0.02 7.59 -8.05
N SER A 33 1.24 7.98 -7.84
CA SER A 33 2.31 7.51 -8.68
C SER A 33 2.30 5.98 -8.61
N PRO A 34 2.53 5.27 -9.72
CA PRO A 34 2.34 3.83 -9.77
C PRO A 34 3.27 3.13 -8.76
N VAL A 35 2.70 2.73 -7.63
CA VAL A 35 3.40 1.96 -6.61
C VAL A 35 3.60 0.56 -7.16
N THR A 36 4.85 0.11 -7.16
CA THR A 36 5.25 -1.22 -7.60
C THR A 36 5.74 -2.05 -6.44
N THR A 37 5.40 -3.33 -6.48
CA THR A 37 5.75 -4.29 -5.44
C THR A 37 6.81 -5.26 -5.96
N ILE A 38 7.84 -5.49 -5.15
CA ILE A 38 8.80 -6.57 -5.34
C ILE A 38 8.86 -7.44 -4.08
N THR A 39 9.05 -8.74 -4.26
CA THR A 39 9.35 -9.66 -3.14
C THR A 39 10.75 -10.19 -3.32
N ASP A 40 11.68 -9.75 -2.48
CA ASP A 40 13.08 -10.14 -2.62
C ASP A 40 13.85 -10.05 -1.30
N VAL A 41 15.09 -10.55 -1.28
CA VAL A 41 15.95 -10.55 -0.09
C VAL A 41 16.86 -9.33 -0.14
N VAL A 42 16.87 -8.54 0.94
CA VAL A 42 17.81 -7.42 1.07
C VAL A 42 19.22 -7.98 1.23
N THR A 43 20.13 -7.56 0.37
CA THR A 43 21.54 -7.99 0.37
C THR A 43 22.45 -6.98 1.03
N SER A 44 22.11 -5.70 0.96
CA SER A 44 22.89 -4.61 1.53
C SER A 44 22.01 -3.41 1.83
N MET A 45 22.37 -2.68 2.89
CA MET A 45 21.76 -1.41 3.26
C MET A 45 22.86 -0.40 3.54
N ARG A 46 22.67 0.83 3.07
CA ARG A 46 23.56 1.96 3.34
C ARG A 46 22.75 3.17 3.78
N GLU A 47 23.14 3.72 4.93
CA GLU A 47 22.55 4.92 5.50
C GLU A 47 23.19 6.16 4.87
N TYR A 48 22.37 7.04 4.31
CA TYR A 48 22.70 8.40 3.90
C TYR A 48 21.91 9.37 4.79
N ASP A 49 22.33 10.64 4.88
CA ASP A 49 21.79 11.65 5.81
C ASP A 49 20.26 11.63 5.97
N GLU A 50 19.50 11.53 4.86
CA GLU A 50 18.03 11.59 4.90
C GLU A 50 17.34 10.32 4.38
N ARG A 51 18.10 9.30 3.96
CA ARG A 51 17.55 8.12 3.26
C ARG A 51 18.40 6.88 3.43
N LEU A 52 17.76 5.73 3.27
CA LEU A 52 18.35 4.41 3.42
C LEU A 52 18.36 3.71 2.06
N GLU A 53 19.53 3.59 1.44
CA GLU A 53 19.68 2.83 0.20
C GLU A 53 19.64 1.34 0.52
N CYS A 54 18.77 0.62 -0.18
CA CYS A 54 18.53 -0.80 -0.04
C CYS A 54 18.80 -1.48 -1.39
N ARG A 55 19.64 -2.51 -1.36
CA ARG A 55 19.93 -3.36 -2.51
C ARG A 55 19.33 -4.74 -2.31
N PHE A 56 18.67 -5.26 -3.33
CA PHE A 56 18.05 -6.58 -3.29
C PHE A 56 18.78 -7.55 -4.21
N ALA A 57 18.65 -8.84 -3.95
CA ALA A 57 19.40 -9.89 -4.66
C ALA A 57 19.04 -10.00 -6.15
N LYS A 58 17.75 -9.90 -6.48
CA LYS A 58 17.25 -10.03 -7.86
C LYS A 58 16.82 -8.71 -8.49
N HIS A 59 16.70 -7.66 -7.68
CA HIS A 59 16.39 -6.33 -8.18
C HIS A 59 17.68 -5.59 -8.52
N ALA A 60 17.86 -5.26 -9.80
CA ALA A 60 19.05 -4.53 -10.26
C ALA A 60 19.05 -3.05 -9.86
N GLY A 61 17.90 -2.52 -9.39
CA GLY A 61 17.76 -1.14 -8.95
C GLY A 61 18.14 -0.94 -7.48
N GLU A 62 18.51 0.29 -7.16
CA GLU A 62 18.70 0.76 -5.78
C GLU A 62 17.40 1.43 -5.33
N LEU A 63 16.84 0.97 -4.22
CA LEU A 63 15.63 1.57 -3.66
C LEU A 63 15.97 2.35 -2.40
N PHE A 64 15.25 3.44 -2.16
CA PHE A 64 15.52 4.34 -1.04
C PHE A 64 14.37 4.28 -0.06
N ALA A 65 14.61 3.72 1.13
CA ALA A 65 13.67 3.80 2.24
C ALA A 65 13.83 5.13 2.98
N PRO A 66 12.74 5.72 3.48
CA PRO A 66 12.84 6.76 4.51
C PRO A 66 13.53 6.17 5.74
N GLN A 67 14.18 7.01 6.56
CA GLN A 67 14.71 6.61 7.87
C GLN A 67 13.59 6.40 8.90
N ASP A 68 12.50 5.74 8.50
CA ASP A 68 11.45 5.31 9.39
C ASP A 68 11.91 4.03 10.13
N GLY A 69 11.92 4.09 11.46
CA GLY A 69 12.44 3.00 12.29
C GLY A 69 11.73 1.66 12.09
N SER A 70 10.44 1.67 11.74
CA SER A 70 9.68 0.43 11.54
C SER A 70 10.08 -0.28 10.25
N MET A 71 10.33 0.47 9.17
CA MET A 71 10.79 -0.10 7.91
C MET A 71 12.25 -0.54 7.99
N GLN A 72 13.10 0.27 8.62
CA GLN A 72 14.51 -0.02 8.80
C GLN A 72 14.72 -1.33 9.57
N GLU A 73 13.97 -1.57 10.64
CA GLU A 73 14.06 -2.81 11.42
C GLU A 73 13.75 -4.05 10.57
N LYS A 74 12.68 -4.01 9.77
CA LYS A 74 12.29 -5.12 8.89
C LYS A 74 13.35 -5.43 7.82
N LEU A 75 13.93 -4.38 7.23
CA LEU A 75 14.97 -4.52 6.23
C LEU A 75 16.27 -5.08 6.85
N ARG A 76 16.66 -4.61 8.05
CA ARG A 76 17.81 -5.15 8.80
C ARG A 76 17.59 -6.60 9.22
N GLU A 77 16.39 -6.95 9.65
CA GLU A 77 16.01 -8.32 9.99
C GLU A 77 16.08 -9.22 8.75
N SER A 78 15.66 -8.73 7.58
CA SER A 78 15.77 -9.42 6.28
C SER A 78 17.22 -9.73 5.91
N ILE A 79 18.14 -8.77 6.07
CA ILE A 79 19.58 -9.01 5.83
C ILE A 79 20.10 -10.09 6.77
N THR A 80 19.81 -9.96 8.07
CA THR A 80 20.36 -10.83 9.11
C THR A 80 19.88 -12.27 8.94
N ASN A 81 18.57 -12.45 8.69
CA ASN A 81 17.95 -13.76 8.58
C ASN A 81 17.92 -14.29 7.13
N LYS A 82 18.37 -13.49 6.16
CA LYS A 82 18.24 -13.76 4.72
C LYS A 82 16.80 -14.12 4.32
N THR A 83 15.83 -13.47 4.96
CA THR A 83 14.41 -13.69 4.70
C THR A 83 13.90 -12.72 3.64
N PRO A 84 13.04 -13.17 2.71
CA PRO A 84 12.46 -12.27 1.73
C PRO A 84 11.52 -11.26 2.40
N VAL A 85 11.48 -10.05 1.85
CA VAL A 85 10.55 -8.98 2.21
C VAL A 85 9.78 -8.55 0.99
N GLU A 86 8.53 -8.13 1.20
CA GLU A 86 7.73 -7.49 0.18
C GLU A 86 7.88 -5.97 0.32
N VAL A 87 8.38 -5.33 -0.74
CA VAL A 87 8.72 -3.91 -0.76
C VAL A 87 7.85 -3.22 -1.80
N HIS A 88 7.11 -2.22 -1.35
CA HIS A 88 6.32 -1.35 -2.20
C HIS A 88 7.10 -0.07 -2.40
N TYR A 89 7.35 0.31 -3.64
CA TYR A 89 8.14 1.48 -3.98
C TYR A 89 7.53 2.23 -5.17
N ASN A 90 7.80 3.51 -5.24
CA ASN A 90 7.43 4.35 -6.37
C ASN A 90 8.46 4.15 -7.49
N GLN A 91 8.03 3.72 -8.69
CA GLN A 91 8.95 3.49 -9.81
C GLN A 91 9.68 4.75 -10.28
N ASP A 92 9.02 5.91 -10.20
CA ASP A 92 9.57 7.17 -10.68
C ASP A 92 10.69 7.69 -9.76
N THR A 93 10.53 7.53 -8.44
CA THR A 93 11.47 8.04 -7.45
C THR A 93 12.36 6.96 -6.82
N SER A 94 12.10 5.68 -7.12
CA SER A 94 12.71 4.52 -6.44
C SER A 94 12.56 4.56 -4.91
N GLN A 95 11.58 5.33 -4.41
CA GLN A 95 11.35 5.50 -2.99
C GLN A 95 10.46 4.39 -2.46
N ILE A 96 10.92 3.68 -1.44
CA ILE A 96 10.14 2.67 -0.72
C ILE A 96 9.07 3.40 0.10
N THR A 97 7.82 3.05 -0.13
CA THR A 97 6.66 3.58 0.60
C THR A 97 6.20 2.62 1.70
N ASN A 98 6.45 1.32 1.54
CA ASN A 98 6.09 0.31 2.54
C ASN A 98 6.99 -0.93 2.47
N VAL A 99 7.20 -1.57 3.61
CA VAL A 99 7.91 -2.85 3.75
C VAL A 99 7.08 -3.79 4.60
N LEU A 100 6.74 -4.94 4.03
CA LEU A 100 6.05 -6.04 4.68
C LEU A 100 7.01 -7.23 4.76
N ARG A 101 6.89 -8.01 5.82
CA ARG A 101 7.52 -9.35 5.82
C ARG A 101 6.88 -10.12 4.67
N ALA A 102 7.68 -10.70 3.79
CA ALA A 102 7.10 -11.55 2.76
C ALA A 102 6.28 -12.63 3.47
N PRO A 103 5.11 -13.02 2.94
CA PRO A 103 4.40 -14.17 3.48
C PRO A 103 5.42 -15.30 3.56
N ALA A 104 5.47 -16.00 4.70
CA ALA A 104 6.22 -17.24 4.78
C ALA A 104 5.87 -17.99 3.51
N THR A 105 6.89 -18.35 2.73
CA THR A 105 6.67 -19.26 1.62
C THR A 105 6.21 -20.54 2.29
N SER A 106 4.89 -20.65 2.55
CA SER A 106 4.16 -21.90 2.47
C SER A 106 4.72 -22.49 1.22
N GLY A 107 5.49 -23.56 1.40
CA GLY A 107 6.38 -24.05 0.38
C GLY A 107 5.63 -24.06 -0.95
N SER A 108 6.36 -23.89 -2.04
CA SER A 108 5.96 -24.64 -3.22
C SER A 108 6.07 -26.11 -2.83
N GLY A 109 5.07 -26.58 -2.10
CA GLY A 109 4.68 -27.94 -2.00
C GLY A 109 4.37 -28.34 -3.42
N LYS A 110 5.38 -28.88 -4.08
CA LYS A 110 5.17 -30.07 -4.86
C LYS A 110 5.73 -31.25 -4.06
N PRO A 111 5.04 -31.78 -3.04
CA PRO A 111 5.18 -33.19 -2.73
C PRO A 111 4.59 -33.96 -3.92
N GLY A 112 5.44 -34.62 -4.70
CA GLY A 112 5.09 -35.76 -5.55
C GLY A 112 4.08 -35.53 -6.69
N ALA A 113 4.58 -35.56 -7.92
CA ALA A 113 3.88 -36.27 -9.00
C ALA A 113 4.92 -37.21 -9.61
N GLY A 114 4.66 -38.51 -9.50
CA GLY A 114 5.63 -39.58 -9.67
C GLY A 114 6.06 -39.89 -11.11
N GLY A 115 6.96 -40.86 -11.17
CA GLY A 115 7.39 -41.58 -12.37
C GLY A 115 8.89 -41.86 -12.26
N SER A 116 9.43 -43.08 -12.25
CA SER A 116 8.89 -44.44 -12.28
C SER A 116 10.02 -45.34 -11.72
N PRO A 117 9.72 -46.43 -11.00
CA PRO A 117 10.76 -47.39 -10.61
C PRO A 117 11.03 -48.33 -11.78
N THR A 118 12.24 -48.33 -12.37
CA THR A 118 12.66 -49.46 -13.23
C THR A 118 14.17 -49.68 -13.25
N LYS A 119 14.59 -50.71 -12.50
CA LYS A 119 15.46 -51.84 -12.90
C LYS A 119 16.87 -51.59 -13.50
N SER A 120 17.87 -51.88 -12.65
CA SER A 120 19.16 -52.62 -12.82
C SER A 120 20.13 -52.34 -13.99
N PRO A 121 21.46 -52.27 -13.71
CA PRO A 121 22.51 -52.15 -14.72
C PRO A 121 22.96 -53.52 -15.29
N PRO A 122 23.69 -53.55 -16.43
CA PRO A 122 24.42 -54.73 -16.90
C PRO A 122 25.69 -55.01 -16.08
#